data_AF-A0AAW7MHV7-F1
#
_entry.id   AF-A0AAW7MHV7-F1
#
_cell.length_a   1.000
_cell.length_b   1.000
_cell.length_c   1.000
_cell.angle_alpha   90.00
_cell.angle_beta   90.00
_cell.angle_gamma   90.00
#
_symmetry.space_group_name_H-M   'P 1'
#
loop_
_entity.id
_entity.type
_entity.pdbx_description
1 polymer ?
#
loop_
_entity_poly.entity_id
_entity_poly.type
_entity_poly.pdbx_seq_one_letter_code
_entity_poly.pdbx_strand_id
1 'polypeptide(L)'
;MARTSRELKDDEGLAALAALARRREASLRAALARMTAAARDANEAVVACERACDAQRRVWQDALSRGGVYGPREAAGAPGAVEVQRAALGEARNRHSAALVHAKLADAEVRHQRERLQANARKQEKLRELLTFYRR
;
A
#
# COMPACT_ATOMS: atom_id res chain seq x y z
N MET A 1 -11.67 -45.19 32.07
CA MET A 1 -12.13 -45.47 30.69
C MET A 1 -11.00 -45.11 29.74
N ALA A 2 -10.41 -46.09 29.04
CA ALA A 2 -9.33 -45.86 28.08
C ALA A 2 -9.95 -45.40 26.74
N ARG A 3 -9.43 -44.31 26.16
CA ARG A 3 -9.88 -43.77 24.87
C ARG A 3 -9.59 -44.75 23.74
N THR A 4 -10.45 -44.76 22.72
CA THR A 4 -10.25 -45.63 21.56
C THR A 4 -9.11 -45.11 20.67
N SER A 5 -8.44 -46.00 19.93
CA SER A 5 -7.35 -45.61 19.00
C SER A 5 -7.80 -44.58 17.94
N ARG A 6 -9.11 -44.52 17.65
CA ARG A 6 -9.71 -43.56 16.73
C ARG A 6 -9.80 -42.16 17.34
N GLU A 7 -10.27 -42.05 18.58
CA GLU A 7 -10.34 -40.78 19.32
C GLU A 7 -8.96 -40.12 19.47
N LEU A 8 -7.92 -40.92 19.71
CA LEU A 8 -6.53 -40.43 19.82
C LEU A 8 -6.01 -39.84 18.49
N LYS A 9 -6.33 -40.49 17.36
CA LYS A 9 -5.96 -40.00 16.02
C LYS A 9 -6.72 -38.73 15.62
N ASP A 10 -7.99 -38.65 16.01
CA ASP A 10 -8.82 -37.47 15.76
C ASP A 10 -8.33 -36.27 16.58
N ASP A 11 -7.95 -36.48 17.85
CA ASP A 11 -7.33 -35.47 18.72
C ASP A 11 -5.99 -34.94 18.15
N GLU A 12 -5.13 -35.82 17.64
CA GLU A 12 -3.86 -35.45 17.01
C GLU A 12 -4.07 -34.65 15.70
N GLY A 13 -5.00 -35.08 14.86
CA GLY A 13 -5.36 -34.38 13.63
C GLY A 13 -5.92 -32.98 13.90
N LEU A 14 -6.75 -32.85 14.92
CA LEU A 14 -7.32 -31.59 15.39
C LEU A 14 -6.26 -30.64 15.96
N ALA A 15 -5.31 -31.16 16.74
CA ALA A 15 -4.17 -30.37 17.23
C ALA A 15 -3.27 -29.86 16.09
N ALA A 16 -3.01 -30.70 15.08
CA ALA A 16 -2.26 -30.32 13.89
C ALA A 16 -2.96 -29.22 13.08
N LEU A 17 -4.28 -29.30 12.91
CA LEU A 17 -5.08 -28.25 12.27
C LEU A 17 -5.03 -26.93 13.05
N ALA A 18 -5.09 -26.96 14.37
CA ALA A 18 -4.97 -25.77 15.20
C ALA A 18 -3.57 -25.13 15.09
N ALA A 19 -2.51 -25.94 15.05
CA ALA A 19 -1.14 -25.44 14.84
C ALA A 19 -0.97 -24.80 13.45
N LEU A 20 -1.50 -25.43 12.41
CA LEU A 20 -1.49 -24.90 11.04
C LEU A 20 -2.25 -23.56 10.95
N ALA A 21 -3.41 -23.47 11.61
CA ALA A 21 -4.21 -22.24 11.64
C ALA A 21 -3.45 -21.08 12.29
N ARG A 22 -2.80 -21.31 13.44
CA ARG A 22 -1.96 -20.29 14.12
C ARG A 22 -0.81 -19.82 13.24
N ARG A 23 -0.11 -20.74 12.56
CA ARG A 23 0.98 -20.37 11.64
C ARG A 23 0.48 -19.53 10.47
N ARG A 24 -0.66 -19.90 9.88
CA ARG A 24 -1.29 -19.13 8.80
C ARG A 24 -1.68 -17.73 9.25
N GLU A 25 -2.24 -17.59 10.44
CA GLU A 25 -2.62 -16.30 11.02
C GLU A 25 -1.40 -15.40 11.26
N ALA A 26 -0.31 -15.96 11.82
CA ALA A 26 0.94 -15.24 11.99
C ALA A 26 1.49 -14.72 10.64
N SER A 27 1.49 -15.56 9.61
CA SER A 27 1.91 -15.17 8.26
C SER A 27 1.01 -14.07 7.66
N LEU A 28 -0.32 -14.17 7.84
CA LEU A 28 -1.27 -13.17 7.34
C LEU A 28 -1.10 -11.82 8.05
N ARG A 29 -0.84 -11.82 9.36
CA ARG A 29 -0.53 -10.60 10.12
C ARG A 29 0.79 -9.98 9.70
N ALA A 30 1.84 -10.79 9.52
CA ALA A 30 3.12 -10.30 9.04
C ALA A 30 3.00 -9.69 7.63
N ALA A 31 2.22 -10.30 6.75
CA ALA A 31 1.89 -9.73 5.44
C ALA A 31 1.14 -8.39 5.58
N LEU A 32 0.11 -8.33 6.42
CA LEU A 32 -0.64 -7.08 6.66
C LEU A 32 0.28 -5.96 7.16
N ALA A 33 1.21 -6.26 8.08
CA ALA A 33 2.16 -5.27 8.59
C ALA A 33 3.03 -4.69 7.47
N ARG A 34 3.61 -5.55 6.61
CA ARG A 34 4.40 -5.12 5.45
C ARG A 34 3.59 -4.31 4.44
N MET A 35 2.37 -4.75 4.15
CA MET A 35 1.48 -4.05 3.20
C MET A 35 1.04 -2.70 3.74
N THR A 36 0.80 -2.60 5.06
CA THR A 36 0.47 -1.33 5.72
C THR A 36 1.66 -0.36 5.68
N ALA A 37 2.88 -0.85 5.89
CA ALA A 37 4.09 -0.03 5.72
C ALA A 37 4.22 0.45 4.26
N ALA A 38 4.11 -0.45 3.28
CA ALA A 38 4.17 -0.09 1.87
C ALA A 38 3.09 0.93 1.45
N ALA A 39 1.87 0.83 2.00
CA ALA A 39 0.81 1.81 1.77
C ALA A 39 1.14 3.18 2.38
N ARG A 40 1.80 3.23 3.54
CA ARG A 40 2.29 4.49 4.12
C ARG A 40 3.37 5.11 3.23
N ASP A 41 4.37 4.32 2.84
CA ASP A 41 5.45 4.77 1.97
C ASP A 41 4.91 5.31 0.63
N ALA A 42 3.90 4.64 0.05
CA ALA A 42 3.23 5.08 -1.17
C ALA A 42 2.52 6.44 -0.98
N ASN A 43 1.85 6.63 0.16
CA ASN A 43 1.20 7.90 0.49
C ASN A 43 2.23 9.02 0.76
N GLU A 44 3.35 8.72 1.40
CA GLU A 44 4.46 9.68 1.57
C GLU A 44 5.06 10.08 0.22
N ALA A 45 5.19 9.14 -0.72
CA ALA A 45 5.64 9.42 -2.07
C ALA A 45 4.66 10.34 -2.84
N VAL A 46 3.35 10.21 -2.63
CA VAL A 46 2.35 11.15 -3.17
C VAL A 46 2.60 12.56 -2.63
N VAL A 47 2.75 12.72 -1.31
CA VAL A 47 3.02 14.03 -0.68
C VAL A 47 4.33 14.63 -1.19
N ALA A 48 5.37 13.82 -1.37
CA ALA A 48 6.63 14.28 -1.96
C ALA A 48 6.46 14.75 -3.41
N CYS A 49 5.67 14.03 -4.22
CA CYS A 49 5.36 14.43 -5.59
C CYS A 49 4.52 15.71 -5.65
N GLU A 50 3.58 15.92 -4.72
CA GLU A 50 2.82 17.17 -4.61
C GLU A 50 3.73 18.37 -4.35
N ARG A 51 4.62 18.24 -3.36
CA ARG A 51 5.60 19.29 -3.05
C ARG A 51 6.52 19.58 -4.24
N ALA A 52 6.94 18.55 -4.97
CA ALA A 52 7.76 18.71 -6.17
C ALA A 52 6.99 19.42 -7.29
N CYS A 53 5.71 19.08 -7.52
CA CYS A 53 4.84 19.78 -8.45
C CYS A 53 4.67 21.25 -8.09
N ASP A 54 4.49 21.57 -6.81
CA ASP A 54 4.32 22.95 -6.34
C ASP A 54 5.62 23.75 -6.47
N ALA A 55 6.77 23.16 -6.14
CA ALA A 55 8.07 23.77 -6.37
C ALA A 55 8.29 24.06 -7.85
N GLN A 56 8.01 23.09 -8.72
CA GLN A 56 8.15 23.24 -10.18
C GLN A 56 7.19 24.29 -10.75
N ARG A 57 5.98 24.40 -10.19
CA ARG A 57 5.01 25.43 -10.57
C ARG A 57 5.53 26.83 -10.25
N ARG A 58 6.16 27.02 -9.08
CA ARG A 58 6.79 28.30 -8.70
C ARG A 58 7.93 28.66 -9.65
N VAL A 59 8.81 27.71 -9.96
CA VAL A 59 9.91 27.92 -10.92
C VAL A 59 9.38 28.32 -12.30
N TRP A 60 8.32 27.67 -12.77
CA TRP A 60 7.68 28.02 -14.03
C TRP A 60 7.04 29.42 -14.00
N GLN A 61 6.36 29.79 -12.91
CA GLN A 61 5.81 31.14 -12.72
C GLN A 61 6.90 32.22 -12.67
N ASP A 62 8.02 31.93 -12.02
CA ASP A 62 9.19 32.82 -11.97
C ASP A 62 9.84 32.98 -13.35
N ALA A 63 9.89 31.90 -14.15
CA ALA A 63 10.37 31.98 -15.53
C ALA A 63 9.43 32.85 -16.41
N LEU A 64 8.12 32.70 -16.24
CA LEU A 64 7.11 33.49 -16.96
C LEU A 64 7.18 34.98 -16.60
N SER A 65 7.34 35.33 -15.32
CA SER A 65 7.40 36.73 -14.88
C SER A 65 8.62 37.46 -15.44
N ARG A 66 9.73 36.74 -15.66
CA ARG A 66 10.95 37.30 -16.24
C ARG A 66 10.89 37.43 -17.77
N GLY A 67 10.06 36.64 -18.46
CA GLY A 67 9.94 36.64 -19.92
C GLY A 67 9.55 37.99 -20.56
N GLY A 68 9.02 38.95 -19.78
CA GLY A 68 8.73 40.32 -20.23
C GLY A 68 9.71 41.40 -19.76
N VAL A 69 10.75 41.04 -19.00
CA VAL A 69 11.66 42.00 -18.32
C VAL A 69 13.00 42.16 -19.07
N TYR A 70 13.25 41.33 -20.07
CA TYR A 70 14.55 41.19 -20.73
C TYR A 70 14.72 42.07 -21.98
N GLY A 71 15.96 42.51 -22.24
CA GLY A 71 16.33 43.17 -23.50
C GLY A 71 16.40 42.19 -24.68
N PRO A 72 16.48 42.65 -25.94
CA PRO A 72 16.30 41.81 -27.15
C PRO A 72 17.20 40.56 -27.24
N ARG A 73 18.42 40.59 -26.69
CA ARG A 73 19.35 39.44 -26.66
C ARG A 73 18.97 38.38 -25.63
N GLU A 74 18.42 38.80 -24.50
CA GLU A 74 18.02 37.93 -23.39
C GLU A 74 16.63 37.33 -23.65
N ALA A 75 15.76 38.09 -24.34
CA ALA A 75 14.45 37.64 -24.81
C ALA A 75 14.53 36.48 -25.82
N ALA A 76 15.64 36.31 -26.55
CA ALA A 76 15.80 35.21 -27.51
C ALA A 76 15.87 33.82 -26.85
N GLY A 77 16.34 33.72 -25.59
CA GLY A 77 16.44 32.46 -24.83
C GLY A 77 15.29 32.21 -23.83
N ALA A 78 14.57 33.26 -23.45
CA ALA A 78 13.49 33.19 -22.46
C ALA A 78 12.31 32.25 -22.85
N PRO A 79 11.84 32.21 -24.11
CA PRO A 79 10.79 31.29 -24.54
C PRO A 79 11.19 29.81 -24.38
N GLY A 80 12.44 29.48 -24.71
CA GLY A 80 12.97 28.11 -24.56
C GLY A 80 13.05 27.67 -23.11
N ALA A 81 13.49 28.57 -22.21
CA ALA A 81 13.55 28.28 -20.78
C ALA A 81 12.16 28.03 -20.18
N VAL A 82 11.14 28.81 -20.57
CA VAL A 82 9.76 28.63 -20.10
C VAL A 82 9.18 27.30 -20.56
N GLU A 83 9.40 26.91 -21.82
CA GLU A 83 8.92 25.63 -22.35
C GLU A 83 9.62 24.42 -21.69
N VAL A 84 10.91 24.52 -21.36
CA VAL A 84 11.60 23.49 -20.56
C VAL A 84 10.96 23.34 -19.17
N GLN A 85 10.67 24.45 -18.49
CA GLN A 85 10.02 24.40 -17.18
C GLN A 85 8.57 23.88 -17.26
N ARG A 86 7.87 24.16 -18.36
CA ARG A 86 6.53 23.62 -18.64
C ARG A 86 6.56 22.11 -18.85
N ALA A 87 7.52 21.61 -19.64
CA ALA A 87 7.70 20.17 -19.84
C ALA A 87 8.00 19.46 -18.51
N ALA A 88 8.92 20.00 -17.71
CA ALA A 88 9.25 19.47 -16.38
C ALA A 88 8.05 19.49 -15.41
N LEU A 89 7.18 20.50 -15.48
CA LEU A 89 5.92 20.53 -14.73
C LEU A 89 4.95 19.42 -15.18
N GLY A 90 4.88 19.16 -16.48
CA GLY A 90 4.12 18.04 -17.05
C GLY A 90 4.61 16.69 -16.53
N GLU A 91 5.92 16.46 -16.54
CA GLU A 91 6.54 15.25 -16.01
C GLU A 91 6.31 15.08 -14.50
N ALA A 92 6.42 16.16 -13.72
CA ALA A 92 6.12 16.14 -12.29
C ALA A 92 4.67 15.72 -12.03
N ARG A 93 3.71 16.26 -12.80
CA ARG A 93 2.28 15.88 -12.71
C ARG A 93 2.04 14.43 -13.09
N ASN A 94 2.71 13.94 -14.13
CA ASN A 94 2.62 12.53 -14.52
C ASN A 94 3.11 11.61 -13.39
N ARG A 95 4.24 11.96 -12.75
CA ARG A 95 4.76 11.23 -11.58
C ARG A 95 3.78 11.27 -10.40
N HIS A 96 3.19 12.42 -10.09
CA HIS A 96 2.17 12.54 -9.05
C HIS A 96 0.94 11.68 -9.33
N SER A 97 0.43 11.69 -10.57
CA SER A 97 -0.68 10.83 -10.99
C SER A 97 -0.37 9.34 -10.82
N ALA A 98 0.82 8.92 -11.25
CA ALA A 98 1.28 7.54 -11.07
C ALA A 98 1.39 7.15 -9.58
N ALA A 99 1.94 8.05 -8.75
CA ALA A 99 2.02 7.84 -7.31
C ALA A 99 0.63 7.70 -6.66
N LEU A 100 -0.36 8.50 -7.09
CA LEU A 100 -1.74 8.38 -6.62
C LEU A 100 -2.38 7.05 -6.97
N VAL A 101 -2.16 6.56 -8.21
CA VAL A 101 -2.65 5.24 -8.63
C VAL A 101 -2.02 4.15 -7.76
N HIS A 102 -0.70 4.21 -7.56
CA HIS A 102 0.01 3.25 -6.71
C HIS A 102 -0.49 3.25 -5.26
N ALA A 103 -0.68 4.43 -4.65
CA ALA A 103 -1.21 4.55 -3.29
C ALA A 103 -2.61 3.94 -3.18
N LYS A 104 -3.51 4.21 -4.14
CA LYS A 104 -4.86 3.61 -4.18
C LYS A 104 -4.82 2.09 -4.28
N LEU A 105 -3.92 1.53 -5.08
CA LEU A 105 -3.73 0.08 -5.20
C LEU A 105 -3.21 -0.52 -3.89
N ALA A 106 -2.22 0.11 -3.26
CA ALA A 106 -1.69 -0.33 -1.98
C ALA A 106 -2.78 -0.33 -0.88
N ASP A 107 -3.62 0.70 -0.82
CA ASP A 107 -4.74 0.77 0.12
C ASP A 107 -5.83 -0.27 -0.16
N ALA A 108 -6.12 -0.56 -1.43
CA ALA A 108 -7.03 -1.63 -1.81
C ALA A 108 -6.50 -3.00 -1.34
N GLU A 109 -5.21 -3.23 -1.53
CA GLU A 109 -4.53 -4.48 -1.17
C GLU A 109 -4.47 -4.67 0.36
N VAL A 110 -4.25 -3.60 1.13
CA VAL A 110 -4.38 -3.62 2.59
C VAL A 110 -5.80 -3.97 3.03
N ARG A 111 -6.83 -3.38 2.41
CA ARG A 111 -8.23 -3.72 2.71
C ARG A 111 -8.54 -5.18 2.44
N HIS A 112 -8.13 -5.68 1.27
CA HIS A 112 -8.31 -7.09 0.91
C HIS A 112 -7.61 -8.02 1.92
N GLN A 113 -6.40 -7.69 2.35
CA GLN A 113 -5.68 -8.49 3.36
C GLN A 113 -6.38 -8.49 4.73
N ARG A 114 -7.01 -7.38 5.13
CA ARG A 114 -7.83 -7.32 6.36
C ARG A 114 -9.05 -8.23 6.28
N GLU A 115 -9.73 -8.26 5.14
CA GLU A 115 -10.85 -9.17 4.89
C GLU A 115 -10.40 -10.64 4.98
N ARG A 116 -9.25 -10.97 4.39
CA ARG A 116 -8.65 -12.32 4.49
C ARG A 116 -8.36 -12.73 5.94
N LEU A 117 -7.85 -11.79 6.75
CA LEU A 117 -7.63 -12.01 8.18
C LEU A 117 -8.94 -12.22 8.94
N GLN A 118 -9.97 -11.43 8.66
CA GLN A 118 -11.28 -11.58 9.29
C GLN A 118 -11.93 -12.92 8.91
N ALA A 119 -11.87 -13.30 7.64
CA ALA A 119 -12.35 -14.61 7.19
C ALA A 119 -11.55 -15.76 7.82
N ASN A 120 -10.24 -15.60 8.05
CA ASN A 120 -9.45 -16.59 8.78
C ASN A 120 -9.88 -16.70 10.24
N ALA A 121 -10.11 -15.57 10.93
CA ALA A 121 -10.56 -15.55 12.31
C ALA A 121 -11.90 -16.29 12.49
N ARG A 122 -12.89 -16.04 11.60
CA ARG A 122 -14.17 -16.76 11.60
C ARG A 122 -14.01 -18.26 11.41
N LYS A 123 -13.09 -18.70 10.54
CA LYS A 123 -12.77 -20.13 10.34
C LYS A 123 -12.15 -20.75 11.60
N GLN A 124 -11.31 -20.00 12.30
CA GLN A 124 -10.72 -20.47 13.55
C GLN A 124 -11.73 -20.57 14.69
N GLU A 125 -12.66 -19.61 14.79
CA GLU A 125 -13.74 -19.65 15.77
C GLU A 125 -14.60 -20.91 15.59
N LYS A 126 -15.02 -21.20 14.35
CA LYS A 126 -15.73 -22.43 14.03
C LYS A 126 -14.94 -23.70 14.35
N LEU A 127 -13.62 -23.69 14.10
CA LEU A 127 -12.76 -24.82 14.49
C LEU A 127 -12.74 -24.98 16.02
N ARG A 128 -12.66 -23.90 16.79
CA ARG A 128 -12.71 -23.94 18.26
C ARG A 128 -14.04 -24.49 18.75
N GLU A 129 -15.16 -24.08 18.16
CA GLU A 129 -16.49 -24.63 18.49
C GLU A 129 -16.50 -26.14 18.29
N LEU A 130 -16.08 -26.63 17.11
CA LEU A 130 -15.99 -28.06 16.81
C LEU A 130 -15.11 -28.81 17.83
N LEU A 131 -13.92 -28.27 18.14
CA LEU A 131 -13.02 -28.84 19.15
C LEU A 131 -13.68 -28.95 20.54
N THR A 132 -14.59 -28.04 20.87
CA THR A 132 -15.30 -28.05 22.15
C THR A 132 -16.39 -29.12 22.18
N PHE A 133 -17.04 -29.39 21.04
CA PHE A 133 -18.03 -30.46 20.90
C PHE A 133 -17.41 -31.86 20.92
N TYR A 134 -16.26 -32.06 20.27
CA TYR A 134 -15.58 -33.38 20.20
C TYR A 134 -14.73 -33.73 21.43
N ARG A 135 -14.54 -32.79 22.37
CA ARG A 135 -13.85 -33.04 23.66
C ARG A 135 -14.76 -33.56 24.78
N ARG A 136 -16.07 -33.64 24.55
CA ARG A 136 -17.06 -34.25 25.46
C ARG A 136 -17.32 -35.69 25.07
#